data_AF-A0A5P5ZJN4-F1
#
_entry.id   AF-A0A5P5ZJN4-F1
#
_cell.length_a   1.000
_cell.length_b   1.000
_cell.length_c   1.000
_cell.angle_alpha   90.00
_cell.angle_beta   90.00
_cell.angle_gamma   90.00
#
_symmetry.space_group_name_H-M   'P 1'
#
loop_
_entity.id
_entity.type
_entity.pdbx_description
1 polymer ?
#
loop_
_entity_poly.entity_id
_entity_poly.type
_entity_poly.pdbx_seq_one_letter_code
_entity_poly.pdbx_strand_id
1 'polypeptide(L)'
;MVGFFGALSLQQSPNNLFVRIFSYVPFTSSFFMPIRLVNGTVSPLENTISLVILVVTIVVMLIYIGKIYGGLVLQTDDIGLFKSLKRGISTR
;
A
#
# COMPACT_ATOMS: atom_id res chain seq x y z
N MET A 1 -5.44 4.92 9.33
CA MET A 1 -6.56 4.69 10.26
C MET A 1 -7.76 4.02 9.60
N VAL A 2 -8.17 4.42 8.38
CA VAL A 2 -9.31 3.79 7.69
C VAL A 2 -9.15 2.28 7.50
N GLY A 3 -7.99 1.80 7.04
CA GLY A 3 -7.75 0.36 6.87
C GLY A 3 -7.83 -0.43 8.19
N PHE A 4 -7.35 0.15 9.29
CA PHE A 4 -7.44 -0.46 10.61
C PHE A 4 -8.89 -0.55 11.11
N PHE A 5 -9.63 0.57 11.10
CA PHE A 5 -11.03 0.57 11.54
C PHE A 5 -11.94 -0.27 10.63
N GLY A 6 -11.68 -0.28 9.32
CA GLY A 6 -12.39 -1.14 8.37
C GLY A 6 -12.13 -2.64 8.60
N ALA A 7 -10.92 -3.00 9.01
CA ALA A 7 -10.58 -4.37 9.37
C ALA A 7 -11.29 -4.79 10.69
N LEU A 8 -11.35 -3.90 11.69
CA LEU A 8 -12.08 -4.17 12.93
C LEU A 8 -13.58 -4.38 12.71
N SER A 9 -14.23 -3.56 11.86
CA SER A 9 -15.67 -3.68 11.61
C SER A 9 -16.04 -4.93 10.79
N LEU A 10 -15.16 -5.37 9.89
CA LEU A 10 -15.40 -6.50 8.99
C LEU A 10 -14.81 -7.82 9.49
N GLN A 11 -14.29 -7.87 10.72
CA GLN A 11 -13.65 -9.06 11.31
C GLN A 11 -14.59 -10.28 11.33
N GLN A 12 -15.88 -10.05 11.58
CA GLN A 12 -16.90 -11.11 11.65
C GLN A 12 -17.37 -11.60 10.28
N SER A 13 -16.85 -11.04 9.18
CA SER A 13 -17.24 -11.38 7.81
C SER A 13 -16.00 -11.61 6.92
N PRO A 14 -15.16 -12.61 7.23
CA PRO A 14 -13.87 -12.83 6.54
C PRO A 14 -14.02 -13.23 5.07
N ASN A 15 -15.20 -13.69 4.64
CA ASN A 15 -15.51 -14.08 3.26
C ASN A 15 -16.15 -12.94 2.43
N ASN A 16 -16.34 -11.76 3.02
CA ASN A 16 -16.89 -10.62 2.30
C ASN A 16 -15.98 -10.22 1.12
N LEU A 17 -16.58 -9.87 -0.02
CA LEU A 17 -15.85 -9.46 -1.23
C LEU A 17 -14.87 -8.31 -0.94
N PHE A 18 -15.27 -7.33 -0.13
CA PHE A 18 -14.40 -6.21 0.24
C PHE A 18 -13.16 -6.69 1.00
N VAL A 19 -13.33 -7.53 2.01
CA VAL A 19 -12.23 -8.11 2.78
C VAL A 19 -11.29 -8.88 1.86
N ARG A 20 -11.85 -9.65 0.92
CA ARG A 20 -11.07 -10.43 -0.06
C ARG A 20 -10.22 -9.53 -0.95
N ILE A 21 -10.80 -8.46 -1.52
CA ILE A 21 -10.07 -7.52 -2.38
C ILE A 21 -8.99 -6.78 -1.59
N PHE A 22 -9.36 -6.16 -0.46
CA PHE A 22 -8.42 -5.38 0.35
C PHE A 22 -7.31 -6.22 1.00
N SER A 23 -7.48 -7.54 1.06
CA SER A 23 -6.41 -8.46 1.48
C SER A 23 -5.25 -8.58 0.49
N TYR A 24 -5.45 -8.19 -0.77
CA TYR A 24 -4.39 -8.19 -1.81
C TYR A 24 -3.88 -6.79 -2.14
N VAL A 25 -4.59 -5.74 -1.70
CA VAL A 25 -4.17 -4.36 -1.94
C VAL A 25 -3.01 -4.01 -0.97
N PRO A 26 -1.86 -3.49 -1.46
CA PRO A 26 -0.76 -3.06 -0.60
C PRO A 26 -1.21 -2.04 0.46
N PHE A 27 -0.50 -1.97 1.61
CA PHE A 27 -0.84 -1.16 2.79
C PHE A 27 -2.08 -1.58 3.58
N THR A 28 -3.17 -1.96 2.90
CA THR A 28 -4.41 -2.45 3.54
C THR A 28 -4.35 -3.95 3.81
N SER A 29 -3.65 -4.72 2.98
CA SER A 29 -3.39 -6.15 3.14
C SER A 29 -2.84 -6.51 4.52
N SER A 30 -1.98 -5.67 5.10
CA SER A 30 -1.44 -5.85 6.47
C SER A 30 -2.51 -5.88 7.56
N PHE A 31 -3.73 -5.40 7.29
CA PHE A 31 -4.87 -5.44 8.22
C PHE A 31 -5.88 -6.52 7.85
N PHE A 32 -6.25 -6.66 6.57
CA PHE A 32 -7.32 -7.57 6.13
C PHE A 32 -6.85 -9.02 5.92
N MET A 33 -5.61 -9.23 5.47
CA MET A 33 -5.08 -10.57 5.23
C MET A 33 -4.93 -11.39 6.52
N PRO A 34 -4.44 -10.83 7.65
CA PRO A 34 -4.40 -11.56 8.93
C PRO A 34 -5.77 -12.02 9.41
N ILE A 35 -6.82 -11.23 9.18
CA ILE A 35 -8.20 -11.64 9.54
C ILE A 35 -8.58 -12.91 8.78
N ARG A 36 -8.28 -12.99 7.48
CA ARG A 36 -8.56 -14.19 6.67
C ARG A 36 -7.70 -15.39 7.08
N LEU A 37 -6.42 -15.15 7.40
CA LEU A 37 -5.49 -16.18 7.85
C LEU A 37 -5.95 -16.84 9.16
N VAL A 38 -6.30 -16.03 10.17
CA VAL A 38 -6.76 -16.54 11.48
C VAL A 38 -8.07 -17.31 11.36
N ASN A 39 -8.96 -16.90 10.45
CA ASN A 39 -10.23 -17.58 10.20
C ASN A 39 -10.10 -18.79 9.25
N GLY A 40 -8.90 -19.11 8.73
CA GLY A 40 -8.68 -20.23 7.83
C GLY A 40 -9.38 -20.10 6.47
N THR A 41 -9.77 -18.89 6.05
CA THR A 41 -10.53 -18.66 4.79
C THR A 41 -9.65 -18.40 3.58
N VAL A 42 -8.36 -18.74 3.68
CA VAL A 42 -7.36 -18.45 2.66
C VAL A 42 -6.36 -19.59 2.57
N SER A 43 -6.02 -19.95 1.33
CA SER A 43 -5.00 -20.96 1.08
C SER A 43 -3.59 -20.39 1.30
N PRO A 44 -2.57 -21.25 1.55
CA PRO A 44 -1.17 -20.82 1.62
C PRO A 44 -0.70 -20.11 0.34
N LEU A 45 -1.23 -20.52 -0.82
CA LEU A 45 -0.92 -19.93 -2.12
C LEU A 45 -1.45 -18.49 -2.21
N GLU A 46 -2.71 -18.26 -1.86
CA GLU A 46 -3.30 -16.91 -1.81
C GLU A 46 -2.52 -15.98 -0.87
N ASN A 47 -2.08 -16.47 0.29
CA ASN A 47 -1.25 -15.70 1.21
C ASN A 47 0.10 -15.33 0.62
N THR A 48 0.75 -16.29 -0.04
CA THR A 48 2.02 -16.05 -0.70
C THR A 48 1.89 -14.99 -1.80
N ILE A 49 0.80 -15.04 -2.59
CA ILE A 49 0.52 -14.03 -3.63
C ILE A 49 0.37 -12.64 -3.02
N SER A 50 -0.41 -12.49 -1.94
CA SER A 50 -0.58 -11.19 -1.26
C SER A 50 0.76 -10.63 -0.79
N LEU A 51 1.61 -11.49 -0.21
CA LEU A 51 2.95 -11.11 0.24
C LEU A 51 3.84 -10.67 -0.92
N VAL A 52 3.85 -11.40 -2.04
CA VAL A 52 4.62 -11.03 -3.23
C VAL A 52 4.15 -9.68 -3.79
N ILE A 53 2.85 -9.44 -3.88
CA ILE A 53 2.29 -8.16 -4.34
C ILE A 53 2.76 -7.01 -3.44
N LEU A 54 2.75 -7.22 -2.11
CA LEU A 54 3.23 -6.22 -1.15
C LEU A 54 4.71 -5.90 -1.38
N VAL A 55 5.57 -6.92 -1.49
CA VAL A 55 7.01 -6.75 -1.70
C VAL A 55 7.30 -6.02 -3.01
N VAL A 56 6.66 -6.44 -4.11
CA VAL A 56 6.80 -5.78 -5.41
C VAL A 56 6.40 -4.31 -5.32
N THR A 57 5.30 -4.02 -4.62
CA THR A 57 4.84 -2.63 -4.43
C THR A 57 5.84 -1.80 -3.65
N ILE A 58 6.44 -2.35 -2.59
CA ILE A 58 7.49 -1.68 -1.82
C ILE A 58 8.68 -1.34 -2.72
N VAL A 59 9.16 -2.30 -3.51
CA VAL A 59 10.29 -2.08 -4.43
C VAL A 59 9.97 -1.00 -5.45
N VAL A 60 8.79 -1.05 -6.08
CA VAL A 60 8.34 -0.03 -7.04
C VAL A 60 8.26 1.35 -6.39
N MET A 61 7.71 1.45 -5.18
CA MET A 61 7.65 2.73 -4.46
C MET A 61 9.01 3.26 -4.06
N LEU A 62 9.93 2.40 -3.61
CA LEU A 62 11.30 2.81 -3.29
C LEU A 62 12.01 3.41 -4.50
N ILE A 63 11.90 2.75 -5.66
CA ILE A 63 12.46 3.27 -6.92
C ILE A 63 11.79 4.60 -7.29
N TYR A 64 10.45 4.66 -7.21
CA TYR A 64 9.69 5.86 -7.56
C TYR A 64 10.06 7.06 -6.69
N ILE A 65 10.11 6.89 -5.37
CA ILE A 65 10.47 7.95 -4.41
C ILE A 65 11.93 8.35 -4.59
N GLY A 66 12.84 7.37 -4.76
CA GLY A 66 14.26 7.65 -4.99
C GLY A 66 14.51 8.54 -6.20
N LYS A 67 13.75 8.34 -7.29
CA LYS A 67 13.82 9.20 -8.49
C LYS A 67 13.38 10.64 -8.22
N ILE A 68 12.31 10.82 -7.45
CA ILE A 68 11.77 12.16 -7.12
C ILE A 68 12.68 12.88 -6.13
N TYR A 69 13.28 12.15 -5.18
CA TYR A 69 14.10 12.72 -4.11
C TYR A 69 15.27 13.54 -4.66
N GLY A 70 15.96 13.06 -5.70
CA GLY A 70 17.06 13.80 -6.33
C GLY A 70 16.65 15.18 -6.90
N GLY A 71 15.42 15.31 -7.41
CA GLY A 71 14.91 16.58 -7.95
C GLY A 71 14.38 17.56 -6.89
N LEU A 72 14.01 17.05 -5.71
CA LEU A 72 13.50 17.87 -4.60
C LEU A 72 14.60 18.28 -3.61
N VAL A 73 15.62 17.44 -3.40
CA VAL A 73 16.67 17.69 -2.39
C VAL A 73 17.58 18.88 -2.75
N LEU A 74 17.72 19.19 -4.03
CA LEU A 74 18.48 20.34 -4.52
C LEU A 74 17.63 21.61 -4.63
N GLN A 75 16.43 21.61 -4.05
CA GLN A 75 15.50 22.72 -4.14
C GLN A 75 15.66 23.65 -2.92
N THR A 76 16.13 24.86 -3.18
CA THR A 76 16.22 25.97 -2.21
C THR A 76 15.11 27.02 -2.41
N ASP A 77 14.13 26.74 -3.28
CA ASP A 77 13.02 27.64 -3.61
C ASP A 77 11.83 27.43 -2.66
N ASP A 78 11.22 28.50 -2.15
CA ASP A 78 9.96 28.49 -1.36
C ASP A 78 8.71 28.30 -2.25
N ILE A 79 8.73 27.30 -3.14
CA ILE A 79 7.55 26.91 -3.92
C ILE A 79 6.69 25.93 -3.12
N GLY A 80 5.40 26.25 -2.96
CA GLY A 80 4.46 25.45 -2.18
C GLY A 80 4.42 23.96 -2.57
N LEU A 81 4.07 23.10 -1.59
CA LEU A 81 4.16 21.63 -1.64
C LEU A 81 3.64 20.98 -2.94
N PHE A 82 2.54 21.48 -3.48
CA PHE A 82 1.95 20.91 -4.70
C PHE A 82 2.79 21.19 -5.95
N LYS A 83 3.42 22.38 -6.01
CA LYS A 83 4.25 22.80 -7.15
C LYS A 83 5.62 22.11 -7.12
N SER A 84 6.21 21.93 -5.93
CA SER A 84 7.44 21.16 -5.75
C SER A 84 7.22 19.69 -6.13
N LEU A 85 6.13 19.06 -5.64
CA LEU A 85 5.78 17.68 -6.00
C LEU A 85 5.58 17.51 -7.52
N LYS A 86 4.79 18.38 -8.16
CA LYS A 86 4.57 18.33 -9.61
C LYS A 86 5.88 18.43 -10.39
N ARG A 87 6.82 19.25 -9.93
CA ARG A 87 8.13 19.43 -10.57
C ARG A 87 9.05 18.23 -10.37
N GLY A 88 9.11 17.67 -9.16
CA GLY A 88 9.86 16.45 -8.87
C GLY A 88 9.39 15.25 -9.70
N ILE A 89 8.09 15.17 -10.00
CA ILE A 89 7.52 14.16 -10.91
C ILE A 89 7.82 14.48 -12.39
N SER A 90 7.89 15.77 -12.75
CA SER A 90 8.16 16.25 -14.11
C SER A 90 9.65 16.28 -14.49
N THR A 91 10.56 16.05 -13.54
CA THR A 91 12.00 16.04 -13.81
C THR A 91 12.31 14.75 -14.57
N ARG A 92 12.46 14.87 -15.89
CA ARG A 92 12.77 13.78 -16.83
C ARG A 92 14.21 13.91 -17.30
#